data_AF-A0A0G0YTL1-F1
#
_entry.id   AF-A0A0G0YTL1-F1
#
_cell.length_a   1.000
_cell.length_b   1.000
_cell.length_c   1.000
_cell.angle_alpha   90.00
_cell.angle_beta   90.00
_cell.angle_gamma   90.00
#
_symmetry.space_group_name_H-M   'P 1'
#
loop_
_entity.id
_entity.type
_entity.pdbx_description
1 polymer ?
#
loop_
_entity_poly.entity_id
_entity_poly.type
_entity_poly.pdbx_seq_one_letter_code
_entity_poly.pdbx_strand_id
1 'polypeptide(L)'
;SHSPKFDWTDSQRAESYGVYLALVDTPQADYWFKEAAGSQTYWTPASNWTAGGGAPSPPANLPNGRYRLAVVATNSSNLNTYGTVNGQNYVEFTVGAATPTPVVQVQAPSNLTQSVSCAGTPAVTFSWRNNGSYSDLFLDVTSDTEGFDYQPLHNVNVLGKSSFTWSNASPLSGSFKPQAGHSYRWRLWYGLKDPYVWAWDGEFNTNQCGGVPTPTPTPKVTPTPTPVATIRAPSPSSAQAGCYGIAPYVVFRWDAGQNYKTLWIDVTDTGDRDWTRFHNRQLSIDATSFVWSASNPLSNNYVPLVGLNYKWRLWYGLSDPYQWAYGPVSVNMPSTCGAVTPTPTPTPTPTARPSPTPSPTPTPTPTPTPTPRPTPSIQVTPAVLVNPPEMYLNSDGGVDVIFKWTRGDKTGKVIDNQYLDLSTIDNNFASDYVRTSNPPFAHEEFYVTGTGRLGSLDFCKRHSWRVNTHFAGDPADLWYASDTGSFISKCKVERNYTRDDVKNHIRESVDNQIISAPTWVSSSGQVNFGAFLWGLWGCETGGNWSLDSVNYSSGATGPFQYLPSTWRLYQDKFERYDLEINDLYDQVDMTILVINDGGWGNWEQSGYPGVPGCSTEAQWPNYTYNWN
;
A
#
# COMPACT_ATOMS: atom_id res chain seq x y z
N SER A 1 7.58 19.50 -4.05
CA SER A 1 8.88 19.34 -4.71
C SER A 1 9.56 20.70 -4.85
N HIS A 2 10.89 20.77 -4.88
CA HIS A 2 11.68 22.01 -5.09
C HIS A 2 11.78 22.46 -6.56
N SER A 3 10.90 21.91 -7.40
CA SER A 3 10.77 22.17 -8.84
C SER A 3 9.34 22.64 -9.13
N PRO A 4 8.97 23.86 -8.68
CA PRO A 4 7.61 24.37 -8.84
C PRO A 4 7.21 24.49 -10.32
N LYS A 5 5.96 24.13 -10.58
CA LYS A 5 5.22 24.43 -11.81
C LYS A 5 4.57 25.81 -11.65
N PHE A 6 4.68 26.64 -12.67
CA PHE A 6 4.10 27.99 -12.72
C PHE A 6 3.11 28.06 -13.86
N ASP A 7 1.85 28.36 -13.56
CA ASP A 7 0.75 28.46 -14.52
C ASP A 7 0.07 29.82 -14.42
N TRP A 8 -0.45 30.30 -15.54
CA TRP A 8 -1.27 31.51 -15.60
C TRP A 8 -2.35 31.37 -16.67
N THR A 9 -3.35 32.24 -16.60
CA THR A 9 -4.37 32.33 -17.66
C THR A 9 -3.85 33.15 -18.83
N ASP A 10 -4.04 32.64 -20.05
CA ASP A 10 -3.60 33.35 -21.24
C ASP A 10 -4.34 34.68 -21.44
N SER A 11 -3.61 35.70 -21.88
CA SER A 11 -4.21 36.97 -22.32
C SER A 11 -4.62 36.87 -23.79
N GLN A 12 -5.75 37.48 -24.15
CA GLN A 12 -6.39 37.35 -25.47
C GLN A 12 -5.53 37.78 -26.68
N ARG A 13 -4.33 38.35 -26.47
CA ARG A 13 -3.42 38.82 -27.51
C ARG A 13 -1.94 38.56 -27.20
N ALA A 14 -1.64 37.70 -26.23
CA ALA A 14 -0.27 37.37 -25.90
C ALA A 14 0.33 36.44 -26.97
N GLU A 15 1.56 36.73 -27.38
CA GLU A 15 2.34 35.90 -28.30
C GLU A 15 3.58 35.31 -27.60
N SER A 16 4.07 35.95 -26.54
CA SER A 16 5.11 35.42 -25.66
C SER A 16 4.92 35.90 -24.22
N TYR A 17 5.59 35.22 -23.30
CA TYR A 17 5.56 35.54 -21.88
C TYR A 17 6.96 35.63 -21.27
N GLY A 18 7.27 36.78 -20.67
CA GLY A 18 8.42 36.93 -19.80
C GLY A 18 8.06 36.56 -18.35
N VAL A 19 8.73 35.56 -17.79
CA VAL A 19 8.51 35.09 -16.42
C VAL A 19 9.67 35.53 -15.53
N TYR A 20 9.35 36.25 -14.46
CA TYR A 20 10.31 36.84 -13.53
C TYR A 20 10.10 36.26 -12.14
N LEU A 21 11.20 35.85 -11.51
CA LEU A 21 11.22 35.29 -10.17
C LEU A 21 12.26 36.00 -9.31
N ALA A 22 11.85 36.56 -8.18
CA ALA A 22 12.74 37.25 -7.24
C ALA A 22 12.55 36.72 -5.82
N LEU A 23 13.58 36.83 -4.99
CA LEU A 23 13.45 36.59 -3.55
C LEU A 23 12.69 37.78 -2.92
N VAL A 24 11.83 37.52 -1.95
CA VAL A 24 11.00 38.56 -1.32
C VAL A 24 11.85 39.57 -0.53
N ASP A 25 12.97 39.10 0.04
CA ASP A 25 13.85 39.86 0.93
C ASP A 25 15.09 40.45 0.23
N THR A 26 15.19 40.34 -1.10
CA THR A 26 16.29 40.95 -1.90
C THR A 26 15.82 42.24 -2.57
N PRO A 27 16.75 43.10 -3.03
CA PRO A 27 16.40 44.23 -3.89
C PRO A 27 15.53 43.78 -5.08
N GLN A 28 14.50 44.57 -5.43
CA GLN A 28 13.59 44.25 -6.54
C GLN A 28 14.28 44.09 -7.90
N ALA A 29 15.53 44.57 -8.02
CA ALA A 29 16.34 44.40 -9.23
C ALA A 29 16.92 42.99 -9.36
N ASP A 30 17.06 42.21 -8.28
CA ASP A 30 17.62 40.86 -8.34
C ASP A 30 16.54 39.85 -8.72
N TYR A 31 16.59 39.33 -9.94
CA TYR A 31 15.62 38.36 -10.43
C TYR A 31 16.24 37.29 -11.33
N TRP A 32 15.58 36.14 -11.40
CA TRP A 32 15.75 35.16 -12.46
C TRP A 32 14.65 35.33 -13.49
N PHE A 33 15.01 35.22 -14.76
CA PHE A 33 14.14 35.46 -15.88
C PHE A 33 14.15 34.31 -16.88
N LYS A 34 13.00 34.01 -17.48
CA LYS A 34 12.85 33.05 -18.55
C LYS A 34 11.70 33.45 -19.48
N GLU A 35 11.89 33.24 -20.78
CA GLU A 35 10.82 33.34 -21.79
C GLU A 35 10.02 32.03 -21.85
N ALA A 36 8.71 32.16 -21.99
CA ALA A 36 7.77 31.06 -22.15
C ALA A 36 6.87 31.29 -23.38
N ALA A 37 6.70 30.25 -24.19
CA ALA A 37 5.88 30.28 -25.41
C ALA A 37 4.38 30.00 -25.15
N GLY A 38 3.99 29.73 -23.90
CA GLY A 38 2.61 29.42 -23.51
C GLY A 38 2.34 29.73 -22.05
N SER A 39 1.13 29.45 -21.58
CA SER A 39 0.58 29.79 -20.25
C SER A 39 1.21 29.06 -19.05
N GLN A 40 2.36 28.40 -19.26
CA GLN A 40 2.97 27.55 -18.28
C GLN A 40 4.50 27.50 -18.43
N THR A 41 5.21 27.43 -17.30
CA THR A 41 6.63 27.08 -17.24
C THR A 41 6.97 26.32 -15.96
N TYR A 42 8.20 25.83 -15.87
CA TYR A 42 8.69 25.03 -14.75
C TYR A 42 10.06 25.52 -14.30
N TRP A 43 10.34 25.33 -13.01
CA TRP A 43 11.69 25.35 -12.47
C TRP A 43 12.30 23.95 -12.50
N THR A 44 13.28 23.71 -13.36
CA THR A 44 13.99 22.42 -13.49
C THR A 44 15.50 22.64 -13.67
N PRO A 45 16.35 21.64 -13.39
CA PRO A 45 17.81 21.75 -13.59
C PRO A 45 18.26 22.08 -15.03
N ALA A 46 17.36 21.94 -16.02
CA ALA A 46 17.63 22.14 -17.44
C ALA A 46 16.93 23.37 -18.06
N SER A 47 16.27 24.26 -17.30
CA SER A 47 15.27 25.18 -17.88
C SER A 47 15.73 26.52 -18.46
N ASN A 48 17.02 26.78 -18.65
CA ASN A 48 17.54 28.02 -19.26
C ASN A 48 17.06 29.33 -18.60
N TRP A 49 16.98 29.36 -17.26
CA TRP A 49 16.77 30.62 -16.54
C TRP A 49 18.02 31.50 -16.62
N THR A 50 17.84 32.81 -16.68
CA THR A 50 18.92 33.80 -16.72
C THR A 50 18.86 34.70 -15.49
N ALA A 51 20.01 34.99 -14.88
CA ALA A 51 20.07 35.95 -13.78
C ALA A 51 20.11 37.40 -14.29
N GLY A 52 19.36 38.28 -13.63
CA GLY A 52 19.25 39.70 -13.92
C GLY A 52 19.43 40.58 -12.68
N GLY A 53 19.90 41.81 -12.92
CA GLY A 53 19.97 42.92 -11.96
C GLY A 53 20.80 42.73 -10.68
N GLY A 54 21.61 41.66 -10.60
CA GLY A 54 22.52 41.36 -9.48
C GLY A 54 22.31 39.99 -8.85
N ALA A 55 21.26 39.26 -9.27
CA ALA A 55 20.96 37.92 -8.79
C ALA A 55 22.12 36.92 -9.05
N PRO A 56 22.34 35.94 -8.16
CA PRO A 56 23.29 34.86 -8.40
C PRO A 56 22.85 33.97 -9.56
N SER A 57 23.76 33.16 -10.09
CA SER A 57 23.43 32.15 -11.10
C SER A 57 22.24 31.27 -10.64
N PRO A 58 21.27 30.96 -11.51
CA PRO A 58 20.10 30.18 -11.13
C PRO A 58 20.51 28.81 -10.56
N PRO A 59 20.04 28.44 -9.36
CA PRO A 59 20.35 27.14 -8.76
C PRO A 59 19.58 26.00 -9.44
N ALA A 60 20.14 24.78 -9.41
CA ALA A 60 19.52 23.59 -10.01
C ALA A 60 18.14 23.27 -9.42
N ASN A 61 17.93 23.53 -8.13
CA ASN A 61 16.66 23.44 -7.42
C ASN A 61 16.38 24.76 -6.73
N LEU A 62 15.10 25.14 -6.63
CA LEU A 62 14.70 26.40 -6.00
C LEU A 62 14.89 26.27 -4.48
N PRO A 63 15.78 27.04 -3.82
CA PRO A 63 16.05 26.89 -2.40
C PRO A 63 14.82 27.18 -1.54
N ASN A 64 14.79 26.67 -0.31
CA ASN A 64 13.76 27.08 0.65
C ASN A 64 13.83 28.60 0.86
N GLY A 65 12.70 29.29 0.74
CA GLY A 65 12.63 30.74 0.81
C GLY A 65 11.28 31.29 0.34
N ARG A 66 11.09 32.59 0.51
CA ARG A 66 9.93 33.31 -0.02
C ARG A 66 10.28 33.97 -1.35
N TYR A 67 9.39 33.83 -2.32
CA TYR A 67 9.60 34.28 -3.69
C TYR A 67 8.42 35.12 -4.19
N ARG A 68 8.72 36.04 -5.11
CA ARG A 68 7.77 36.80 -5.93
C ARG A 68 7.85 36.31 -7.36
N LEU A 69 6.72 35.91 -7.92
CA LEU A 69 6.56 35.57 -9.33
C LEU A 69 5.78 36.69 -10.03
N ALA A 70 6.31 37.18 -11.14
CA ALA A 70 5.60 38.07 -12.05
C ALA A 70 5.65 37.51 -13.48
N VAL A 71 4.54 37.68 -14.21
CA VAL A 71 4.43 37.25 -15.62
C VAL A 71 4.07 38.47 -16.45
N VAL A 72 4.78 38.67 -17.55
CA VAL A 72 4.56 39.77 -18.50
C VAL A 72 4.19 39.17 -19.84
N ALA A 73 2.97 39.43 -20.29
CA ALA A 73 2.54 39.06 -21.62
C ALA A 73 2.98 40.12 -22.64
N THR A 74 3.57 39.68 -23.74
CA THR A 74 4.03 40.53 -24.84
C THR A 74 3.36 40.10 -26.14
N ASN A 75 3.09 41.05 -27.04
CA ASN A 75 2.58 40.78 -28.37
C ASN A 75 3.51 41.32 -29.47
N SER A 76 3.20 41.03 -30.74
CA SER A 76 3.95 41.48 -31.92
C SER A 76 4.11 43.00 -32.03
N SER A 77 3.30 43.78 -31.32
CA SER A 77 3.40 45.24 -31.24
C SER A 77 4.30 45.74 -30.10
N ASN A 78 5.01 44.84 -29.41
CA ASN A 78 5.78 45.11 -28.19
C ASN A 78 4.96 45.76 -27.07
N LEU A 79 3.65 45.50 -27.03
CA LEU A 79 2.81 45.93 -25.91
C LEU A 79 2.92 44.90 -24.80
N ASN A 80 3.30 45.37 -23.61
CA ASN A 80 3.48 44.54 -22.44
C ASN A 80 2.33 44.76 -21.46
N THR A 81 1.78 43.67 -20.92
CA THR A 81 0.86 43.72 -19.78
C THR A 81 1.28 42.74 -18.70
N TYR A 82 1.14 43.15 -17.44
CA TYR A 82 1.45 42.31 -16.30
C TYR A 82 0.26 41.41 -15.95
N GLY A 83 0.54 40.16 -15.58
CA GLY A 83 -0.43 39.31 -14.91
C GLY A 83 -0.80 39.92 -13.55
N THR A 84 -2.10 39.99 -13.25
CA THR A 84 -2.59 40.57 -12.01
C THR A 84 -3.25 39.54 -11.11
N VAL A 85 -2.89 39.52 -9.83
CA VAL A 85 -3.56 38.74 -8.79
C VAL A 85 -3.99 39.71 -7.68
N ASN A 86 -5.30 39.81 -7.42
CA ASN A 86 -5.86 40.73 -6.40
C ASN A 86 -5.37 42.19 -6.52
N GLY A 87 -5.16 42.68 -7.75
CA GLY A 87 -4.69 44.05 -8.01
C GLY A 87 -3.18 44.27 -7.88
N GLN A 88 -2.39 43.21 -7.64
CA GLN A 88 -0.92 43.23 -7.66
C GLN A 88 -0.38 42.59 -8.94
N ASN A 89 0.77 43.07 -9.42
CA ASN A 89 1.42 42.56 -10.65
C ASN A 89 2.32 41.34 -10.40
N TYR A 90 2.24 40.75 -9.20
CA TYR A 90 3.02 39.60 -8.79
C TYR A 90 2.24 38.75 -7.79
N VAL A 91 2.66 37.50 -7.62
CA VAL A 91 2.21 36.61 -6.55
C VAL A 91 3.40 36.24 -5.66
N GLU A 92 3.19 36.24 -4.35
CA GLU A 92 4.17 35.71 -3.41
C GLU A 92 3.87 34.25 -3.07
N PHE A 93 4.90 33.43 -3.03
CA PHE A 93 4.81 32.04 -2.59
C PHE A 93 6.04 31.67 -1.76
N THR A 94 5.93 30.58 -1.01
CA THR A 94 7.05 30.06 -0.21
C THR A 94 7.42 28.70 -0.77
N VAL A 95 8.70 28.50 -1.05
CA VAL A 95 9.28 27.17 -1.20
C VAL A 95 9.79 26.75 0.17
N GLY A 96 9.28 25.65 0.69
CA GLY A 96 9.69 25.08 1.96
C GLY A 96 9.43 23.59 1.98
N ALA A 97 9.95 22.89 3.00
CA ALA A 97 9.42 21.59 3.34
C ALA A 97 7.92 21.76 3.62
N ALA A 98 7.08 21.04 2.88
CA ALA A 98 5.63 21.16 2.99
C ALA A 98 5.21 20.92 4.44
N THR A 99 4.71 21.96 5.13
CA THR A 99 3.89 21.74 6.31
C THR A 99 2.59 21.08 5.84
N PRO A 100 2.25 19.87 6.31
CA PRO A 100 1.01 19.23 5.92
C PRO A 100 -0.16 20.06 6.46
N THR A 101 -0.95 20.62 5.55
CA THR A 101 -2.34 21.00 5.84
C THR A 101 -3.06 19.77 6.39
N PRO A 102 -3.91 19.88 7.42
CA PRO A 102 -4.65 18.72 7.94
C PRO A 102 -5.47 18.11 6.81
N VAL A 103 -5.04 16.95 6.31
CA VAL A 103 -5.85 16.13 5.41
C VAL A 103 -7.03 15.66 6.24
N VAL A 104 -8.22 16.21 5.97
CA VAL A 104 -9.45 15.55 6.38
C VAL A 104 -9.49 14.25 5.57
N GLN A 105 -9.04 13.16 6.18
CA GLN A 105 -9.10 11.82 5.59
C GLN A 105 -10.58 11.51 5.32
N VAL A 106 -10.99 11.54 4.05
CA VAL A 106 -12.33 11.12 3.64
C VAL A 106 -12.43 9.61 3.88
N GLN A 107 -13.23 9.21 4.86
CA GLN A 107 -13.35 7.80 5.24
C GLN A 107 -13.99 6.97 4.12
N ALA A 108 -13.34 5.86 3.74
CA ALA A 108 -13.83 4.96 2.70
C ALA A 108 -15.26 4.46 2.98
N PRO A 109 -16.13 4.32 1.96
CA PRO A 109 -17.32 3.50 2.09
C PRO A 109 -16.93 2.09 2.55
N SER A 110 -17.68 1.51 3.47
CA SER A 110 -17.46 0.14 3.97
C SER A 110 -18.72 -0.70 3.80
N ASN A 111 -18.66 -2.00 4.12
CA ASN A 111 -19.77 -2.92 3.94
C ASN A 111 -20.31 -2.92 2.50
N LEU A 112 -19.40 -2.78 1.53
CA LEU A 112 -19.73 -3.02 0.15
C LEU A 112 -20.28 -4.45 0.06
N THR A 113 -21.39 -4.60 -0.63
CA THR A 113 -22.05 -5.87 -0.89
C THR A 113 -22.81 -5.80 -2.20
N GLN A 114 -22.95 -6.93 -2.87
CA GLN A 114 -23.71 -7.10 -4.09
C GLN A 114 -24.66 -8.30 -3.98
N SER A 115 -25.82 -8.19 -4.63
CA SER A 115 -26.79 -9.29 -4.72
C SER A 115 -27.38 -9.37 -6.12
N VAL A 116 -27.53 -10.60 -6.63
CA VAL A 116 -28.05 -10.87 -7.98
C VAL A 116 -29.47 -11.41 -7.87
N SER A 117 -30.38 -10.87 -8.69
CA SER A 117 -31.76 -11.32 -8.85
C SER A 117 -32.01 -11.73 -10.30
N CYS A 118 -32.72 -12.86 -10.48
CA CYS A 118 -32.97 -13.46 -11.79
C CYS A 118 -34.46 -13.51 -12.17
N ALA A 119 -35.30 -12.66 -11.58
CA ALA A 119 -36.74 -12.62 -11.87
C ALA A 119 -37.01 -12.04 -13.27
N GLY A 120 -36.95 -12.88 -14.30
CA GLY A 120 -37.16 -12.52 -15.71
C GLY A 120 -35.88 -12.06 -16.41
N THR A 121 -35.29 -10.95 -15.97
CA THR A 121 -33.99 -10.45 -16.46
C THR A 121 -33.04 -10.21 -15.29
N PRO A 122 -31.71 -10.38 -15.47
CA PRO A 122 -30.74 -10.14 -14.40
C PRO A 122 -30.88 -8.71 -13.84
N ALA A 123 -30.78 -8.59 -12.52
CA ALA A 123 -30.64 -7.32 -11.83
C ALA A 123 -29.64 -7.48 -10.68
N VAL A 124 -28.74 -6.53 -10.53
CA VAL A 124 -27.68 -6.56 -9.51
C VAL A 124 -27.86 -5.36 -8.59
N THR A 125 -28.05 -5.60 -7.30
CA THR A 125 -28.15 -4.54 -6.30
C THR A 125 -26.85 -4.45 -5.50
N PHE A 126 -26.17 -3.32 -5.65
CA PHE A 126 -25.00 -2.93 -4.89
C PHE A 126 -25.43 -2.12 -3.68
N SER A 127 -24.84 -2.38 -2.51
CA SER A 127 -25.11 -1.65 -1.27
C SER A 127 -23.81 -1.38 -0.52
N TRP A 128 -23.75 -0.28 0.21
CA TRP A 128 -22.58 0.15 0.97
C TRP A 128 -22.99 1.05 2.13
N ARG A 129 -22.08 1.23 3.09
CA ARG A 129 -22.17 2.17 4.19
C ARG A 129 -21.31 3.40 3.89
N ASN A 130 -21.91 4.58 3.96
CA ASN A 130 -21.18 5.84 3.88
C ASN A 130 -20.53 6.13 5.25
N ASN A 131 -19.20 6.17 5.30
CA ASN A 131 -18.45 6.49 6.52
C ASN A 131 -17.99 7.96 6.54
N GLY A 132 -17.95 8.60 5.38
CA GLY A 132 -17.63 10.03 5.24
C GLY A 132 -18.70 10.81 4.49
N SER A 133 -18.51 12.13 4.44
CA SER A 133 -19.17 13.00 3.46
C SER A 133 -18.31 13.07 2.21
N TYR A 134 -18.89 12.75 1.05
CA TYR A 134 -18.18 12.73 -0.23
C TYR A 134 -18.62 13.93 -1.08
N SER A 135 -17.71 14.56 -1.83
CA SER A 135 -18.12 15.50 -2.89
C SER A 135 -18.52 14.76 -4.16
N ASP A 136 -17.89 13.61 -4.41
CA ASP A 136 -18.18 12.72 -5.52
C ASP A 136 -18.28 11.27 -5.02
N LEU A 137 -19.24 10.51 -5.55
CA LEU A 137 -19.36 9.08 -5.30
C LEU A 137 -19.97 8.39 -6.53
N PHE A 138 -19.21 7.50 -7.15
CA PHE A 138 -19.62 6.75 -8.33
C PHE A 138 -19.47 5.26 -8.12
N LEU A 139 -20.40 4.51 -8.71
CA LEU A 139 -20.31 3.06 -8.85
C LEU A 139 -19.76 2.74 -10.23
N ASP A 140 -18.65 2.01 -10.28
CA ASP A 140 -18.06 1.45 -11.50
C ASP A 140 -18.33 -0.05 -11.57
N VAL A 141 -18.67 -0.56 -12.76
CA VAL A 141 -18.80 -1.98 -13.07
C VAL A 141 -18.09 -2.27 -14.39
N THR A 142 -17.36 -3.38 -14.43
CA THR A 142 -16.69 -3.90 -15.64
C THR A 142 -17.00 -5.38 -15.81
N SER A 143 -17.11 -5.83 -17.07
CA SER A 143 -17.15 -7.24 -17.44
C SER A 143 -15.75 -7.85 -17.61
N ASP A 144 -14.71 -7.04 -17.49
CA ASP A 144 -13.32 -7.51 -17.53
C ASP A 144 -12.96 -8.23 -16.23
N THR A 145 -12.49 -9.46 -16.36
CA THR A 145 -11.99 -10.28 -15.24
C THR A 145 -10.53 -9.98 -14.91
N GLU A 146 -9.82 -9.16 -15.70
CA GLU A 146 -8.42 -8.83 -15.50
C GLU A 146 -8.22 -7.57 -14.64
N GLY A 147 -9.10 -6.56 -14.73
CA GLY A 147 -8.92 -5.33 -13.95
C GLY A 147 -9.97 -4.25 -14.19
N PHE A 148 -9.81 -3.11 -13.52
CA PHE A 148 -10.53 -1.87 -13.85
C PHE A 148 -9.71 -0.95 -14.78
N ASP A 149 -8.55 -1.42 -15.24
CA ASP A 149 -7.56 -0.62 -15.93
C ASP A 149 -7.72 -0.67 -17.47
N TYR A 150 -8.55 -1.59 -17.98
CA TYR A 150 -8.92 -1.70 -19.39
C TYR A 150 -10.41 -1.37 -19.61
N GLN A 151 -10.68 -0.52 -20.61
CA GLN A 151 -12.03 -0.03 -20.95
C GLN A 151 -12.79 -1.06 -21.81
N PRO A 152 -14.15 -1.15 -21.69
CA PRO A 152 -15.03 -0.10 -21.19
C PRO A 152 -15.48 -0.24 -19.74
N LEU A 153 -15.20 0.79 -18.93
CA LEU A 153 -15.74 1.00 -17.60
C LEU A 153 -17.14 1.62 -17.70
N HIS A 154 -18.11 1.00 -17.05
CA HIS A 154 -19.48 1.49 -17.00
C HIS A 154 -19.78 2.03 -15.61
N ASN A 155 -20.30 3.25 -15.52
CA ASN A 155 -20.45 3.92 -14.24
C ASN A 155 -21.78 4.67 -14.08
N VAL A 156 -22.09 5.02 -12.83
CA VAL A 156 -23.24 5.84 -12.47
C VAL A 156 -22.95 6.64 -11.20
N ASN A 157 -23.40 7.89 -11.16
CA ASN A 157 -23.31 8.73 -9.96
C ASN A 157 -24.29 8.20 -8.89
N VAL A 158 -23.75 7.88 -7.72
CA VAL A 158 -24.50 7.37 -6.57
C VAL A 158 -24.31 8.24 -5.32
N LEU A 159 -23.94 9.50 -5.50
CA LEU A 159 -23.81 10.49 -4.43
C LEU A 159 -25.10 10.59 -3.60
N GLY A 160 -24.94 10.53 -2.28
CA GLY A 160 -26.05 10.54 -1.33
C GLY A 160 -26.83 9.22 -1.22
N LYS A 161 -26.46 8.19 -1.99
CA LYS A 161 -27.07 6.85 -1.91
C LYS A 161 -26.21 5.94 -1.04
N SER A 162 -26.84 4.87 -0.55
CA SER A 162 -26.20 3.74 0.13
C SER A 162 -26.47 2.42 -0.61
N SER A 163 -27.19 2.48 -1.73
CA SER A 163 -27.42 1.35 -2.62
C SER A 163 -27.82 1.80 -4.03
N PHE A 164 -27.60 0.93 -5.00
CA PHE A 164 -28.00 1.12 -6.39
C PHE A 164 -28.32 -0.23 -7.04
N THR A 165 -29.44 -0.32 -7.76
CA THR A 165 -29.82 -1.52 -8.52
C THR A 165 -29.57 -1.31 -10.01
N TRP A 166 -28.57 -2.01 -10.52
CA TRP A 166 -28.26 -2.13 -11.95
C TRP A 166 -29.18 -3.15 -12.60
N SER A 167 -29.97 -2.73 -13.59
CA SER A 167 -30.97 -3.56 -14.27
C SER A 167 -31.27 -3.06 -15.68
N ASN A 168 -32.10 -3.77 -16.43
CA ASN A 168 -32.58 -3.29 -17.73
C ASN A 168 -33.31 -1.95 -17.68
N ALA A 169 -33.98 -1.65 -16.55
CA ALA A 169 -34.68 -0.39 -16.32
C ALA A 169 -33.74 0.73 -15.81
N SER A 170 -32.59 0.35 -15.25
CA SER A 170 -31.59 1.25 -14.67
C SER A 170 -30.19 0.86 -15.17
N PRO A 171 -29.87 1.11 -16.45
CA PRO A 171 -28.55 0.78 -17.00
C PRO A 171 -27.46 1.75 -16.51
N LEU A 172 -26.20 1.31 -16.61
CA LEU A 172 -25.03 2.17 -16.37
C LEU A 172 -24.70 3.01 -17.62
N SER A 173 -23.65 3.83 -17.54
CA SER A 173 -23.16 4.63 -18.68
C SER A 173 -23.01 3.79 -19.95
N GLY A 174 -23.33 4.39 -21.10
CA GLY A 174 -23.36 3.68 -22.38
C GLY A 174 -24.52 2.68 -22.55
N SER A 175 -25.57 2.76 -21.71
CA SER A 175 -26.72 1.83 -21.72
C SER A 175 -26.34 0.39 -21.39
N PHE A 176 -25.26 0.19 -20.64
CA PHE A 176 -24.77 -1.12 -20.23
C PHE A 176 -25.72 -1.78 -19.23
N LYS A 177 -26.10 -3.02 -19.51
CA LYS A 177 -27.14 -3.80 -18.79
C LYS A 177 -26.57 -5.14 -18.33
N PRO A 178 -27.02 -5.68 -17.20
CA PRO A 178 -26.51 -6.95 -16.69
C PRO A 178 -26.95 -8.11 -17.60
N GLN A 179 -25.98 -8.92 -18.04
CA GLN A 179 -26.22 -10.12 -18.83
C GLN A 179 -26.20 -11.36 -17.94
N ALA A 180 -27.00 -12.39 -18.28
CA ALA A 180 -27.06 -13.65 -17.55
C ALA A 180 -25.87 -14.54 -17.93
N GLY A 181 -25.25 -15.22 -16.96
CA GLY A 181 -24.12 -16.11 -17.23
C GLY A 181 -22.75 -15.43 -17.38
N HIS A 182 -22.59 -14.20 -16.89
CA HIS A 182 -21.36 -13.42 -17.01
C HIS A 182 -20.75 -13.10 -15.64
N SER A 183 -19.43 -12.96 -15.61
CA SER A 183 -18.67 -12.45 -14.47
C SER A 183 -18.41 -10.96 -14.62
N TYR A 184 -18.44 -10.25 -13.50
CA TYR A 184 -18.24 -8.80 -13.42
C TYR A 184 -17.41 -8.45 -12.19
N ARG A 185 -16.79 -7.27 -12.23
CA ARG A 185 -16.17 -6.61 -11.07
C ARG A 185 -16.88 -5.28 -10.81
N TRP A 186 -16.92 -4.86 -9.55
CA TRP A 186 -17.43 -3.53 -9.19
C TRP A 186 -16.63 -2.84 -8.09
N ARG A 187 -16.66 -1.51 -8.10
CA ARG A 187 -16.01 -0.66 -7.08
C ARG A 187 -16.80 0.62 -6.86
N LEU A 188 -16.55 1.27 -5.72
CA LEU A 188 -16.95 2.66 -5.49
C LEU A 188 -15.75 3.58 -5.59
N TRP A 189 -15.90 4.63 -6.40
CA TRP A 189 -14.98 5.75 -6.45
C TRP A 189 -15.53 6.93 -5.63
N TYR A 190 -14.72 7.52 -4.75
CA TYR A 190 -15.11 8.64 -3.88
C TYR A 190 -13.95 9.61 -3.61
N GLY A 191 -14.27 10.82 -3.16
CA GLY A 191 -13.25 11.77 -2.68
C GLY A 191 -13.63 13.23 -2.84
N LEU A 192 -12.68 14.09 -2.46
CA LEU A 192 -12.59 15.51 -2.84
C LEU A 192 -11.69 15.55 -4.08
N LYS A 193 -12.04 16.34 -5.10
CA LYS A 193 -11.35 16.42 -6.40
C LYS A 193 -9.81 16.43 -6.22
N ASP A 194 -9.21 15.26 -6.46
CA ASP A 194 -7.82 14.86 -6.20
C ASP A 194 -7.40 14.71 -4.71
N PRO A 195 -6.87 13.54 -4.24
CA PRO A 195 -6.61 12.29 -4.96
C PRO A 195 -7.82 11.33 -4.97
N TYR A 196 -7.99 10.62 -6.09
CA TYR A 196 -9.03 9.59 -6.30
C TYR A 196 -8.86 8.46 -5.26
N VAL A 197 -9.88 8.24 -4.42
CA VAL A 197 -9.87 7.14 -3.45
C VAL A 197 -10.91 6.08 -3.84
N TRP A 198 -10.57 4.81 -3.69
CA TRP A 198 -11.39 3.68 -4.10
C TRP A 198 -11.70 2.74 -2.94
N ALA A 199 -12.90 2.16 -2.96
CA ALA A 199 -13.32 1.08 -2.09
C ALA A 199 -13.79 -0.08 -2.97
N TRP A 200 -13.25 -1.27 -2.73
CA TRP A 200 -13.38 -2.44 -3.60
C TRP A 200 -13.98 -3.64 -2.86
N ASP A 201 -14.81 -4.41 -3.56
CA ASP A 201 -15.53 -5.57 -3.00
C ASP A 201 -15.61 -6.77 -3.96
N GLY A 202 -14.72 -6.79 -4.96
CA GLY A 202 -14.44 -8.02 -5.71
C GLY A 202 -15.39 -8.41 -6.83
N GLU A 203 -15.11 -9.61 -7.35
CA GLU A 203 -15.80 -10.25 -8.47
C GLU A 203 -17.15 -10.84 -8.05
N PHE A 204 -18.11 -10.82 -8.97
CA PHE A 204 -19.38 -11.54 -8.84
C PHE A 204 -19.82 -12.11 -10.20
N ASN A 205 -20.70 -13.11 -10.18
CA ASN A 205 -21.24 -13.70 -11.40
C ASN A 205 -22.77 -13.74 -11.42
N THR A 206 -23.33 -13.72 -12.62
CA THR A 206 -24.77 -13.85 -12.88
C THR A 206 -25.13 -15.26 -13.39
N ASN A 207 -24.28 -16.26 -13.13
CA ASN A 207 -24.44 -17.64 -13.61
C ASN A 207 -25.73 -18.30 -13.12
N GLN A 208 -26.26 -17.84 -12.00
CA GLN A 208 -27.53 -18.29 -11.43
C GLN A 208 -28.75 -17.95 -12.31
N CYS A 209 -28.60 -17.00 -13.25
CA CYS A 209 -29.65 -16.62 -14.20
C CYS A 209 -29.55 -17.38 -15.54
N GLY A 210 -28.57 -18.26 -15.73
CA GLY A 210 -28.22 -18.88 -17.02
C GLY A 210 -28.72 -20.32 -17.26
N GLY A 211 -29.57 -20.88 -16.39
CA GLY A 211 -30.06 -22.25 -16.51
C GLY A 211 -31.34 -22.39 -17.36
N VAL A 212 -31.34 -23.30 -18.34
CA VAL A 212 -32.53 -23.77 -19.08
C VAL A 212 -33.57 -24.32 -18.07
N PRO A 213 -34.88 -24.00 -18.20
CA PRO A 213 -35.85 -24.28 -17.16
C PRO A 213 -36.18 -25.79 -17.08
N THR A 214 -35.98 -26.37 -15.89
CA THR A 214 -36.57 -27.68 -15.52
C THR A 214 -37.83 -27.41 -14.71
N PRO A 215 -38.98 -28.09 -14.96
CA PRO A 215 -40.27 -27.67 -14.44
C PRO A 215 -40.39 -27.77 -12.92
N THR A 216 -41.00 -26.71 -12.38
CA THR A 216 -41.32 -26.42 -10.99
C THR A 216 -42.11 -27.54 -10.28
N PRO A 217 -41.63 -28.05 -9.13
CA PRO A 217 -42.50 -28.65 -8.12
C PRO A 217 -43.08 -27.57 -7.20
N THR A 218 -44.40 -27.68 -7.00
CA THR A 218 -45.35 -26.96 -6.15
C THR A 218 -44.81 -26.59 -4.74
N PRO A 219 -45.19 -25.42 -4.17
CA PRO A 219 -44.43 -24.75 -3.12
C PRO A 219 -44.49 -25.47 -1.78
N LYS A 220 -43.32 -25.79 -1.23
CA LYS A 220 -43.13 -25.97 0.21
C LYS A 220 -42.51 -24.68 0.75
N VAL A 221 -43.17 -24.07 1.73
CA VAL A 221 -42.76 -22.82 2.38
C VAL A 221 -41.27 -22.90 2.73
N THR A 222 -40.46 -22.10 2.03
CA THR A 222 -39.03 -22.00 2.27
C THR A 222 -38.81 -20.75 3.13
N PRO A 223 -38.15 -20.88 4.30
CA PRO A 223 -38.01 -19.81 5.27
C PRO A 223 -37.21 -18.65 4.67
N THR A 224 -37.58 -17.43 5.10
CA THR A 224 -36.87 -16.17 4.89
C THR A 224 -35.35 -16.37 4.82
N PRO A 225 -34.64 -15.89 3.79
CA PRO A 225 -33.18 -16.01 3.74
C PRO A 225 -32.59 -15.26 4.93
N THR A 226 -32.08 -16.02 5.89
CA THR A 226 -31.31 -15.51 7.02
C THR A 226 -30.03 -14.86 6.46
N PRO A 227 -29.68 -13.63 6.87
CA PRO A 227 -28.44 -12.97 6.44
C PRO A 227 -27.25 -13.92 6.62
N VAL A 228 -26.43 -14.06 5.57
CA VAL A 228 -25.18 -14.81 5.65
C VAL A 228 -24.29 -14.06 6.62
N ALA A 229 -24.18 -14.60 7.82
CA ALA A 229 -23.55 -13.92 8.94
C ALA A 229 -22.03 -13.84 8.70
N THR A 230 -21.49 -12.62 8.70
CA THR A 230 -20.06 -12.33 8.48
C THR A 230 -19.21 -13.08 9.50
N ILE A 231 -18.18 -13.80 9.03
CA ILE A 231 -17.28 -14.54 9.93
C ILE A 231 -16.45 -13.54 10.74
N ARG A 232 -16.53 -13.63 12.07
CA ARG A 232 -15.70 -12.85 13.01
C ARG A 232 -14.69 -13.80 13.65
N ALA A 233 -13.41 -13.50 13.53
CA ALA A 233 -12.35 -14.33 14.11
C ALA A 233 -12.42 -14.35 15.66
N PRO A 234 -12.08 -15.47 16.32
CA PRO A 234 -11.83 -15.47 17.75
C PRO A 234 -10.61 -14.59 18.07
N SER A 235 -10.62 -13.92 19.23
CA SER A 235 -9.54 -13.02 19.65
C SER A 235 -8.82 -13.57 20.88
N PRO A 236 -7.64 -14.20 20.72
CA PRO A 236 -6.82 -14.67 21.84
C PRO A 236 -6.56 -13.58 22.87
N SER A 237 -6.84 -13.85 24.15
CA SER A 237 -6.79 -12.84 25.21
C SER A 237 -5.72 -13.12 26.26
N SER A 238 -5.58 -14.37 26.72
CA SER A 238 -4.58 -14.71 27.73
C SER A 238 -4.26 -16.20 27.77
N ALA A 239 -3.13 -16.53 28.38
CA ALA A 239 -2.79 -17.89 28.70
C ALA A 239 -2.06 -17.93 30.05
N GLN A 240 -2.55 -18.78 30.97
CA GLN A 240 -2.08 -18.83 32.35
C GLN A 240 -1.59 -20.23 32.69
N ALA A 241 -0.31 -20.37 33.03
CA ALA A 241 0.25 -21.60 33.56
C ALA A 241 -0.04 -21.74 35.06
N GLY A 242 -0.17 -22.99 35.52
CA GLY A 242 -0.33 -23.32 36.94
C GLY A 242 -0.03 -24.79 37.23
N CYS A 243 -0.18 -25.17 38.50
CA CYS A 243 -0.02 -26.54 38.98
C CYS A 243 -1.19 -26.93 39.88
N TYR A 244 -1.75 -28.12 39.68
CA TYR A 244 -2.63 -28.78 40.66
C TYR A 244 -1.80 -29.85 41.38
N GLY A 245 -1.28 -29.51 42.57
CA GLY A 245 -0.26 -30.35 43.22
C GLY A 245 0.97 -30.48 42.32
N ILE A 246 1.30 -31.72 41.93
CA ILE A 246 2.43 -32.00 41.03
C ILE A 246 2.09 -31.93 39.54
N ALA A 247 0.80 -31.76 39.17
CA ALA A 247 0.36 -31.81 37.78
C ALA A 247 0.34 -30.41 37.14
N PRO A 248 1.18 -30.12 36.14
CA PRO A 248 1.15 -28.86 35.39
C PRO A 248 -0.11 -28.72 34.54
N TYR A 249 -0.60 -27.49 34.38
CA TYR A 249 -1.66 -27.15 33.43
C TYR A 249 -1.47 -25.75 32.84
N VAL A 250 -2.12 -25.50 31.70
CA VAL A 250 -2.24 -24.17 31.09
C VAL A 250 -3.70 -23.89 30.77
N VAL A 251 -4.19 -22.69 31.12
CA VAL A 251 -5.53 -22.22 30.73
C VAL A 251 -5.38 -21.17 29.65
N PHE A 252 -5.79 -21.50 28.45
CA PHE A 252 -5.90 -20.57 27.32
C PHE A 252 -7.28 -19.91 27.33
N ARG A 253 -7.36 -18.61 27.02
CA ARG A 253 -8.60 -17.84 26.95
C ARG A 253 -8.62 -16.95 25.71
N TRP A 254 -9.79 -16.78 25.13
CA TRP A 254 -10.03 -15.92 23.97
C TRP A 254 -11.48 -15.43 23.96
N ASP A 255 -11.72 -14.31 23.30
CA ASP A 255 -13.07 -13.86 22.99
C ASP A 255 -13.64 -14.69 21.85
N ALA A 256 -14.88 -15.18 22.01
CA ALA A 256 -15.56 -15.94 20.98
C ALA A 256 -15.68 -15.11 19.69
N GLY A 257 -15.37 -15.73 18.55
CA GLY A 257 -15.74 -15.17 17.26
C GLY A 257 -17.14 -15.63 16.84
N GLN A 258 -17.49 -15.45 15.58
CA GLN A 258 -18.83 -15.76 15.06
C GLN A 258 -18.74 -16.41 13.67
N ASN A 259 -19.68 -17.31 13.39
CA ASN A 259 -19.96 -17.86 12.05
C ASN A 259 -18.86 -18.74 11.42
N TYR A 260 -17.83 -19.13 12.18
CA TYR A 260 -16.90 -20.20 11.77
C TYR A 260 -17.46 -21.59 12.11
N LYS A 261 -17.07 -22.60 11.33
CA LYS A 261 -17.60 -23.99 11.45
C LYS A 261 -16.71 -24.94 12.25
N THR A 262 -15.52 -24.50 12.61
CA THR A 262 -14.53 -25.32 13.31
C THR A 262 -13.67 -24.43 14.18
N LEU A 263 -13.11 -24.97 15.26
CA LEU A 263 -12.17 -24.27 16.12
C LEU A 263 -11.09 -25.25 16.56
N TRP A 264 -9.84 -24.89 16.34
CA TRP A 264 -8.68 -25.66 16.77
C TRP A 264 -7.75 -24.76 17.55
N ILE A 265 -7.14 -25.33 18.58
CA ILE A 265 -5.99 -24.73 19.26
C ILE A 265 -4.73 -25.48 18.85
N ASP A 266 -3.72 -24.75 18.43
CA ASP A 266 -2.36 -25.23 18.19
C ASP A 266 -1.44 -24.70 19.28
N VAL A 267 -0.55 -25.54 19.80
CA VAL A 267 0.48 -25.18 20.78
C VAL A 267 1.82 -25.77 20.33
N THR A 268 2.88 -24.98 20.40
CA THR A 268 4.25 -25.45 20.14
C THR A 268 5.23 -24.85 21.16
N ASP A 269 6.46 -25.37 21.17
CA ASP A 269 7.54 -24.77 21.96
C ASP A 269 7.93 -23.39 21.41
N THR A 270 8.45 -22.51 22.26
CA THR A 270 8.91 -21.17 21.83
C THR A 270 10.11 -21.20 20.88
N GLY A 271 10.83 -22.34 20.78
CA GLY A 271 11.96 -22.53 19.88
C GLY A 271 11.56 -22.87 18.44
N ASP A 272 10.36 -23.39 18.21
CA ASP A 272 9.80 -23.80 16.92
C ASP A 272 9.26 -22.58 16.18
N ARG A 273 10.14 -21.95 15.39
CA ARG A 273 9.84 -20.70 14.68
C ARG A 273 8.69 -20.85 13.67
N ASP A 274 8.66 -21.97 12.95
CA ASP A 274 7.79 -22.16 11.78
C ASP A 274 6.54 -23.01 12.04
N TRP A 275 6.21 -23.29 13.31
CA TRP A 275 5.08 -24.17 13.67
C TRP A 275 5.21 -25.55 13.00
N THR A 276 6.41 -26.12 13.00
CA THR A 276 6.69 -27.42 12.39
C THR A 276 6.47 -28.59 13.36
N ARG A 277 6.44 -28.30 14.67
CA ARG A 277 6.37 -29.28 15.76
C ARG A 277 5.19 -28.99 16.71
N PHE A 278 4.11 -28.44 16.17
CA PHE A 278 2.91 -28.10 16.95
C PHE A 278 2.06 -29.31 17.28
N HIS A 279 1.35 -29.22 18.40
CA HIS A 279 0.34 -30.14 18.85
C HIS A 279 -1.01 -29.42 18.89
N ASN A 280 -2.08 -30.10 18.53
CA ASN A 280 -3.37 -29.45 18.33
C ASN A 280 -4.53 -30.18 18.99
N ARG A 281 -5.65 -29.48 19.12
CA ARG A 281 -6.91 -30.05 19.61
C ARG A 281 -8.08 -29.32 18.99
N GLN A 282 -9.02 -30.08 18.45
CA GLN A 282 -10.30 -29.52 18.04
C GLN A 282 -11.14 -29.22 19.29
N LEU A 283 -11.72 -28.03 19.32
CA LEU A 283 -12.56 -27.53 20.39
C LEU A 283 -14.00 -27.37 19.88
N SER A 284 -14.92 -27.21 20.83
CA SER A 284 -16.26 -26.75 20.48
C SER A 284 -16.19 -25.32 19.93
N ILE A 285 -17.00 -25.01 18.92
CA ILE A 285 -16.97 -23.70 18.22
C ILE A 285 -17.31 -22.51 19.14
N ASP A 286 -18.04 -22.75 20.22
CA ASP A 286 -18.42 -21.77 21.25
C ASP A 286 -17.44 -21.70 22.43
N ALA A 287 -16.39 -22.53 22.43
CA ALA A 287 -15.39 -22.48 23.47
C ALA A 287 -14.71 -21.10 23.49
N THR A 288 -14.53 -20.55 24.68
CA THR A 288 -13.76 -19.32 24.96
C THR A 288 -12.52 -19.60 25.81
N SER A 289 -12.32 -20.88 26.17
CA SER A 289 -11.16 -21.31 26.93
C SER A 289 -10.86 -22.79 26.71
N PHE A 290 -9.60 -23.16 26.93
CA PHE A 290 -9.16 -24.55 26.93
C PHE A 290 -8.13 -24.76 28.05
N VAL A 291 -8.33 -25.81 28.85
CA VAL A 291 -7.38 -26.22 29.90
C VAL A 291 -6.55 -27.38 29.36
N TRP A 292 -5.28 -27.12 29.08
CA TRP A 292 -4.31 -28.12 28.65
C TRP A 292 -3.63 -28.74 29.88
N SER A 293 -3.78 -30.04 30.07
CA SER A 293 -3.25 -30.78 31.24
C SER A 293 -3.07 -32.26 30.91
N ALA A 294 -2.53 -33.04 31.86
CA ALA A 294 -2.44 -34.50 31.71
C ALA A 294 -3.80 -35.20 31.55
N SER A 295 -4.86 -34.65 32.12
CA SER A 295 -6.23 -35.16 31.97
C SER A 295 -6.94 -34.64 30.72
N ASN A 296 -6.37 -33.63 30.05
CA ASN A 296 -6.89 -33.05 28.82
C ASN A 296 -5.76 -32.69 27.85
N PRO A 297 -5.08 -33.70 27.27
CA PRO A 297 -3.91 -33.48 26.43
C PRO A 297 -4.27 -33.01 25.01
N LEU A 298 -3.28 -32.44 24.32
CA LEU A 298 -3.34 -32.17 22.88
C LEU A 298 -3.07 -33.46 22.07
N SER A 299 -2.98 -33.34 20.75
CA SER A 299 -2.65 -34.45 19.85
C SER A 299 -1.40 -35.23 20.30
N ASN A 300 -1.42 -36.55 20.08
CA ASN A 300 -0.37 -37.48 20.51
C ASN A 300 -0.12 -37.52 22.03
N ASN A 301 -1.14 -37.26 22.84
CA ASN A 301 -1.05 -37.19 24.30
C ASN A 301 -0.03 -36.16 24.80
N TYR A 302 0.18 -35.08 24.05
CA TYR A 302 1.11 -34.03 24.43
C TYR A 302 0.56 -33.25 25.64
N VAL A 303 1.37 -33.16 26.70
CA VAL A 303 1.04 -32.56 28.01
C VAL A 303 2.02 -31.45 28.34
N PRO A 304 1.62 -30.42 29.12
CA PRO A 304 2.52 -29.33 29.47
C PRO A 304 3.61 -29.84 30.41
N LEU A 305 4.85 -29.39 30.21
CA LEU A 305 6.00 -29.73 31.04
C LEU A 305 6.48 -28.50 31.82
N VAL A 306 6.87 -28.71 33.07
CA VAL A 306 7.46 -27.67 33.92
C VAL A 306 8.76 -27.14 33.31
N GLY A 307 9.03 -25.84 33.49
CA GLY A 307 10.24 -25.17 33.00
C GLY A 307 10.33 -24.94 31.49
N LEU A 308 9.31 -25.33 30.70
CA LEU A 308 9.24 -25.04 29.27
C LEU A 308 8.38 -23.80 28.98
N ASN A 309 8.69 -23.14 27.85
CA ASN A 309 7.93 -21.99 27.37
C ASN A 309 7.24 -22.35 26.04
N TYR A 310 5.95 -22.04 25.94
CA TYR A 310 5.10 -22.40 24.82
C TYR A 310 4.54 -21.18 24.11
N LYS A 311 4.18 -21.33 22.82
CA LYS A 311 3.33 -20.37 22.09
C LYS A 311 2.11 -21.09 21.52
N TRP A 312 1.03 -20.35 21.27
CA TRP A 312 -0.25 -20.94 20.86
C TRP A 312 -1.03 -20.03 19.88
N ARG A 313 -1.87 -20.64 19.06
CA ARG A 313 -2.74 -19.95 18.08
C ARG A 313 -4.07 -20.69 17.91
N LEU A 314 -5.06 -20.02 17.35
CA LEU A 314 -6.36 -20.58 17.00
C LEU A 314 -6.56 -20.63 15.48
N TRP A 315 -7.19 -21.71 15.02
CA TRP A 315 -7.64 -21.89 13.64
C TRP A 315 -9.15 -22.07 13.58
N TYR A 316 -9.81 -21.37 12.65
CA TYR A 316 -11.26 -21.27 12.59
C TYR A 316 -11.85 -21.53 11.18
N GLY A 317 -11.11 -22.25 10.32
CA GLY A 317 -11.67 -22.93 9.13
C GLY A 317 -12.19 -22.05 8.00
N LEU A 318 -11.37 -21.14 7.50
CA LEU A 318 -11.58 -20.50 6.20
C LEU A 318 -10.94 -21.33 5.07
N SER A 319 -11.44 -21.16 3.84
CA SER A 319 -10.88 -21.76 2.61
C SER A 319 -9.52 -21.18 2.22
N ASP A 320 -9.09 -20.11 2.91
CA ASP A 320 -7.74 -19.57 2.85
C ASP A 320 -6.89 -20.19 3.99
N PRO A 321 -5.81 -20.92 3.67
CA PRO A 321 -4.97 -21.59 4.66
C PRO A 321 -4.14 -20.65 5.58
N TYR A 322 -4.26 -19.33 5.44
CA TYR A 322 -3.38 -18.37 6.14
C TYR A 322 -4.02 -17.47 7.20
N GLN A 323 -5.31 -17.64 7.54
CA GLN A 323 -5.96 -16.85 8.60
C GLN A 323 -5.90 -17.52 9.98
N TRP A 324 -4.95 -17.07 10.81
CA TRP A 324 -4.70 -17.57 12.17
C TRP A 324 -4.87 -16.45 13.19
N ALA A 325 -5.48 -16.75 14.34
CA ALA A 325 -5.51 -15.82 15.46
C ALA A 325 -4.42 -16.21 16.48
N TYR A 326 -3.37 -15.40 16.58
CA TYR A 326 -2.21 -15.67 17.43
C TYR A 326 -2.43 -15.23 18.88
N GLY A 327 -2.02 -16.07 19.83
CA GLY A 327 -1.99 -15.71 21.24
C GLY A 327 -1.03 -14.55 21.50
N PRO A 328 -1.39 -13.54 22.32
CA PRO A 328 -0.57 -12.34 22.50
C PRO A 328 0.75 -12.58 23.27
N VAL A 329 0.98 -13.76 23.87
CA VAL A 329 2.10 -14.00 24.80
C VAL A 329 2.55 -15.47 24.78
N SER A 330 3.85 -15.73 24.94
CA SER A 330 4.39 -17.05 25.27
C SER A 330 4.05 -17.44 26.72
N VAL A 331 3.63 -18.69 26.92
CA VAL A 331 3.29 -19.23 28.24
C VAL A 331 4.53 -19.81 28.89
N ASN A 332 4.96 -19.22 30.01
CA ASN A 332 6.09 -19.72 30.78
C ASN A 332 5.59 -20.65 31.88
N MET A 333 6.03 -21.91 31.84
CA MET A 333 5.69 -22.86 32.89
C MET A 333 6.55 -22.64 34.14
N PRO A 334 5.99 -22.84 35.35
CA PRO A 334 6.79 -22.83 36.57
C PRO A 334 7.90 -23.88 36.49
N SER A 335 9.06 -23.57 37.07
CA SER A 335 10.25 -24.45 37.05
C SER A 335 10.03 -25.77 37.80
N THR A 336 9.14 -25.78 38.80
CA THR A 336 8.72 -26.97 39.56
C THR A 336 7.27 -26.84 40.03
N CYS A 337 6.53 -27.95 40.08
CA CYS A 337 5.20 -28.02 40.71
C CYS A 337 5.34 -28.62 42.13
N GLY A 338 4.93 -27.89 43.17
CA GLY A 338 5.08 -28.31 44.58
C GLY A 338 3.90 -29.15 45.10
N ALA A 339 4.19 -30.15 45.95
CA ALA A 339 3.16 -30.93 46.65
C ALA A 339 2.51 -30.08 47.76
N VAL A 340 1.24 -29.68 47.56
CA VAL A 340 0.45 -29.03 48.62
C VAL A 340 -0.11 -30.06 49.59
N THR A 341 0.13 -29.81 50.88
CA THR A 341 -0.40 -30.53 52.05
C THR A 341 -1.89 -30.17 52.22
N PRO A 342 -2.81 -31.12 52.52
CA PRO A 342 -4.25 -30.85 52.54
C PRO A 342 -4.68 -29.99 53.74
N THR A 343 -5.45 -28.94 53.47
CA THR A 343 -6.12 -28.07 54.45
C THR A 343 -7.47 -28.69 54.87
N PRO A 344 -7.83 -28.75 56.17
CA PRO A 344 -9.06 -29.40 56.62
C PRO A 344 -10.34 -28.62 56.28
N THR A 345 -11.39 -29.39 55.98
CA THR A 345 -12.74 -28.97 55.59
C THR A 345 -13.53 -28.42 56.80
N PRO A 346 -14.14 -27.22 56.76
CA PRO A 346 -15.09 -26.80 57.78
C PRO A 346 -16.49 -27.40 57.56
N THR A 347 -17.04 -27.94 58.64
CA THR A 347 -18.35 -28.60 58.80
C THR A 347 -19.51 -27.57 58.77
N PRO A 348 -20.69 -27.88 58.20
CA PRO A 348 -21.81 -26.95 58.14
C PRO A 348 -22.48 -26.76 59.51
N THR A 349 -22.95 -25.55 59.81
CA THR A 349 -23.84 -25.26 60.96
C THR A 349 -25.08 -24.49 60.50
N PRO A 350 -26.28 -24.76 61.07
CA PRO A 350 -27.56 -24.40 60.48
C PRO A 350 -28.04 -22.97 60.80
N THR A 351 -28.97 -22.54 59.97
CA THR A 351 -29.74 -21.28 59.96
C THR A 351 -30.52 -20.96 61.24
N ALA A 352 -30.51 -19.68 61.64
CA ALA A 352 -31.61 -19.02 62.35
C ALA A 352 -31.74 -17.53 61.90
N ARG A 353 -32.98 -17.07 61.76
CA ARG A 353 -33.47 -15.73 61.40
C ARG A 353 -34.33 -15.22 62.59
N PRO A 354 -34.70 -13.93 62.69
CA PRO A 354 -33.93 -12.70 62.94
C PRO A 354 -34.19 -12.12 64.36
N SER A 355 -33.48 -11.06 64.77
CA SER A 355 -33.99 -10.12 65.79
C SER A 355 -33.47 -8.70 65.50
N PRO A 356 -34.33 -7.66 65.51
CA PRO A 356 -33.91 -6.29 65.25
C PRO A 356 -33.33 -5.66 66.52
N THR A 357 -32.21 -4.97 66.41
CA THR A 357 -31.73 -4.07 67.45
C THR A 357 -31.33 -2.72 66.87
N PRO A 358 -31.54 -1.63 67.63
CA PRO A 358 -31.78 -0.29 67.10
C PRO A 358 -30.51 0.45 66.66
N SER A 359 -30.75 1.38 65.74
CA SER A 359 -29.82 2.34 65.15
C SER A 359 -28.96 3.08 66.19
N PRO A 360 -27.63 3.10 66.03
CA PRO A 360 -26.79 4.14 66.61
C PRO A 360 -26.77 5.37 65.70
N THR A 361 -26.82 6.51 66.37
CA THR A 361 -26.80 7.90 65.92
C THR A 361 -25.55 8.21 65.08
N PRO A 362 -25.66 8.98 63.97
CA PRO A 362 -24.50 9.35 63.17
C PRO A 362 -23.58 10.32 63.94
N THR A 363 -22.32 9.93 64.05
CA THR A 363 -21.19 10.75 64.50
C THR A 363 -20.83 11.73 63.37
N PRO A 364 -20.46 12.99 63.65
CA PRO A 364 -20.12 13.97 62.63
C PRO A 364 -18.90 13.51 61.82
N THR A 365 -19.07 13.52 60.51
CA THR A 365 -18.04 13.16 59.52
C THR A 365 -16.97 14.25 59.49
N PRO A 366 -15.66 13.92 59.57
CA PRO A 366 -14.60 14.90 59.42
C PRO A 366 -14.61 15.47 58.00
N THR A 367 -14.39 16.78 57.92
CA THR A 367 -14.31 17.57 56.70
C THR A 367 -13.18 17.04 55.80
N PRO A 368 -13.41 16.79 54.50
CA PRO A 368 -12.36 16.31 53.61
C PRO A 368 -11.25 17.35 53.49
N THR A 369 -10.04 16.93 53.82
CA THR A 369 -8.80 17.64 53.52
C THR A 369 -8.72 17.85 52.00
N PRO A 370 -8.37 19.06 51.51
CA PRO A 370 -8.27 19.30 50.08
C PRO A 370 -7.30 18.32 49.44
N THR A 371 -7.83 17.52 48.52
CA THR A 371 -7.05 16.61 47.68
C THR A 371 -6.05 17.45 46.88
N PRO A 372 -4.75 17.12 46.91
CA PRO A 372 -3.76 17.82 46.07
C PRO A 372 -4.20 17.73 44.62
N ARG A 373 -4.21 18.89 43.95
CA ARG A 373 -4.49 19.03 42.52
C ARG A 373 -3.64 18.01 41.76
N PRO A 374 -4.20 17.18 40.87
CA PRO A 374 -3.42 16.23 40.10
C PRO A 374 -2.34 16.99 39.33
N THR A 375 -1.08 16.63 39.59
CA THR A 375 0.05 17.03 38.77
C THR A 375 -0.27 16.63 37.33
N PRO A 376 -0.12 17.51 36.33
CA PRO A 376 -0.38 17.15 34.94
C PRO A 376 0.41 15.88 34.60
N SER A 377 -0.28 14.83 34.17
CA SER A 377 0.38 13.63 33.68
C SER A 377 1.16 14.03 32.43
N ILE A 378 2.47 13.74 32.43
CA ILE A 378 3.27 13.87 31.23
C ILE A 378 2.73 12.81 30.26
N GLN A 379 1.97 13.24 29.25
CA GLN A 379 1.53 12.33 28.19
C GLN A 379 2.66 12.18 27.19
N VAL A 380 3.03 10.92 26.94
CA VAL A 380 3.94 10.54 25.86
C VAL A 380 3.13 9.83 24.81
N THR A 381 3.23 10.30 23.58
CA THR A 381 2.66 9.70 22.38
C THR A 381 3.82 9.20 21.52
N PRO A 382 4.04 7.88 21.40
CA PRO A 382 5.07 7.33 20.52
C PRO A 382 4.82 7.70 19.05
N ALA A 383 5.86 7.61 18.23
CA ALA A 383 5.74 7.74 16.78
C ALA A 383 4.77 6.68 16.23
N VAL A 384 3.92 7.05 15.25
CA VAL A 384 3.00 6.10 14.59
C VAL A 384 3.51 5.77 13.21
N LEU A 385 3.69 4.48 12.93
CA LEU A 385 4.22 4.00 11.66
C LEU A 385 3.19 4.11 10.53
N VAL A 386 3.64 4.43 9.31
CA VAL A 386 2.86 4.25 8.08
C VAL A 386 3.16 2.86 7.54
N ASN A 387 2.19 1.95 7.66
CA ASN A 387 2.34 0.55 7.27
C ASN A 387 1.28 0.13 6.23
N PRO A 388 1.62 -0.65 5.18
CA PRO A 388 2.98 -1.08 4.83
C PRO A 388 3.84 0.12 4.38
N PRO A 389 5.18 0.06 4.58
CA PRO A 389 6.08 1.06 4.03
C PRO A 389 6.04 1.01 2.49
N GLU A 390 6.37 2.12 1.85
CA GLU A 390 6.48 2.19 0.39
C GLU A 390 7.73 1.44 -0.06
N MET A 391 7.65 0.73 -1.18
CA MET A 391 8.73 -0.16 -1.64
C MET A 391 8.90 -0.07 -3.16
N TYR A 392 10.14 -0.12 -3.61
CA TYR A 392 10.52 -0.07 -5.02
C TYR A 392 11.66 -1.03 -5.27
N LEU A 393 11.73 -1.58 -6.48
CA LEU A 393 12.90 -2.35 -6.89
C LEU A 393 13.98 -1.39 -7.37
N ASN A 394 15.23 -1.63 -7.00
CA ASN A 394 16.35 -0.78 -7.41
C ASN A 394 17.18 -1.42 -8.52
N SER A 395 18.15 -0.65 -9.02
CA SER A 395 19.02 -1.05 -10.13
C SER A 395 19.94 -2.22 -9.84
N ASP A 396 20.19 -2.48 -8.56
CA ASP A 396 21.18 -3.46 -8.10
C ASP A 396 20.52 -4.83 -7.84
N GLY A 397 19.22 -4.97 -8.15
CA GLY A 397 18.46 -6.20 -7.94
C GLY A 397 18.06 -6.41 -6.48
N GLY A 398 17.78 -5.34 -5.73
CA GLY A 398 17.23 -5.40 -4.38
C GLY A 398 15.94 -4.57 -4.23
N VAL A 399 15.38 -4.58 -3.02
CA VAL A 399 14.18 -3.78 -2.67
C VAL A 399 14.59 -2.57 -1.84
N ASP A 400 14.40 -1.38 -2.39
CA ASP A 400 14.46 -0.14 -1.63
C ASP A 400 13.13 0.10 -0.92
N VAL A 401 13.20 0.43 0.36
CA VAL A 401 12.05 0.67 1.23
C VAL A 401 12.09 2.10 1.73
N ILE A 402 10.97 2.81 1.59
CA ILE A 402 10.72 4.11 2.20
C ILE A 402 9.84 3.91 3.41
N PHE A 403 10.46 3.98 4.59
CA PHE A 403 9.78 4.02 5.86
C PHE A 403 9.28 5.43 6.13
N LYS A 404 8.03 5.57 6.57
CA LYS A 404 7.43 6.86 6.97
C LYS A 404 6.72 6.71 8.32
N TRP A 405 6.81 7.72 9.18
CA TRP A 405 6.11 7.71 10.47
C TRP A 405 5.69 9.12 10.86
N THR A 406 4.70 9.22 11.75
CA THR A 406 4.35 10.48 12.40
C THR A 406 5.29 10.75 13.57
N ARG A 407 5.62 12.01 13.81
CA ARG A 407 6.45 12.42 14.93
C ARG A 407 5.87 12.00 16.28
N GLY A 408 6.69 11.40 17.13
CA GLY A 408 6.34 11.18 18.54
C GLY A 408 6.27 12.51 19.30
N ASP A 409 5.37 12.62 20.27
CA ASP A 409 5.19 13.80 21.10
C ASP A 409 5.34 13.48 22.60
N LYS A 410 5.89 14.43 23.34
CA LYS A 410 5.96 14.41 24.79
C LYS A 410 5.77 15.82 25.29
N THR A 411 4.70 16.05 26.06
CA THR A 411 4.27 17.39 26.44
C THR A 411 5.42 18.24 27.00
N GLY A 412 5.75 19.34 26.31
CA GLY A 412 6.78 20.29 26.72
C GLY A 412 8.22 19.87 26.43
N LYS A 413 8.45 18.80 25.66
CA LYS A 413 9.78 18.35 25.25
C LYS A 413 9.93 18.30 23.73
N VAL A 414 11.17 18.48 23.26
CA VAL A 414 11.54 18.32 21.85
C VAL A 414 12.25 16.99 21.65
N ILE A 415 12.11 16.38 20.48
CA ILE A 415 12.94 15.24 20.08
C ILE A 415 14.36 15.75 19.88
N ASP A 416 15.34 15.14 20.53
CA ASP A 416 16.76 15.39 20.33
C ASP A 416 17.46 14.22 19.59
N ASN A 417 16.89 13.01 19.63
CA ASN A 417 17.40 11.86 18.88
C ASN A 417 16.30 10.88 18.46
N GLN A 418 16.47 10.24 17.31
CA GLN A 418 15.53 9.25 16.77
C GLN A 418 16.28 8.24 15.90
N TYR A 419 15.90 6.96 15.95
CA TYR A 419 16.43 5.93 15.05
C TYR A 419 15.40 4.89 14.64
N LEU A 420 15.63 4.30 13.45
CA LEU A 420 14.85 3.20 12.92
C LEU A 420 15.57 1.88 13.24
N ASP A 421 14.85 0.97 13.88
CA ASP A 421 15.26 -0.43 13.99
C ASP A 421 14.63 -1.21 12.84
N LEU A 422 15.44 -1.91 12.03
CA LEU A 422 14.97 -2.86 11.04
C LEU A 422 15.46 -4.27 11.39
N SER A 423 14.52 -5.19 11.54
CA SER A 423 14.79 -6.61 11.58
C SER A 423 14.84 -7.16 10.17
N THR A 424 15.99 -7.68 9.75
CA THR A 424 16.19 -8.30 8.44
C THR A 424 15.67 -9.74 8.38
N ILE A 425 15.24 -10.28 9.53
CA ILE A 425 14.61 -11.61 9.68
C ILE A 425 13.31 -11.51 10.51
N ASP A 426 12.38 -12.45 10.33
CA ASP A 426 11.11 -12.49 11.07
C ASP A 426 11.30 -12.98 12.53
N ASN A 427 11.95 -12.16 13.34
CA ASN A 427 12.26 -12.49 14.73
C ASN A 427 11.79 -11.42 15.74
N ASN A 428 11.08 -10.37 15.28
CA ASN A 428 10.64 -9.24 16.12
C ASN A 428 11.78 -8.68 17.02
N PHE A 429 12.97 -8.47 16.44
CA PHE A 429 14.17 -7.91 17.08
C PHE A 429 14.90 -8.82 18.10
N ALA A 430 14.74 -10.15 18.03
CA ALA A 430 15.25 -11.08 19.04
C ALA A 430 16.78 -11.30 19.08
N SER A 431 17.54 -11.03 18.01
CA SER A 431 19.02 -11.14 18.04
C SER A 431 19.75 -10.39 16.92
N ASP A 432 19.18 -10.33 15.72
CA ASP A 432 19.78 -9.69 14.55
C ASP A 432 18.87 -8.58 14.03
N TYR A 433 19.17 -7.35 14.42
CA TYR A 433 18.52 -6.17 13.86
C TYR A 433 19.58 -5.15 13.49
N VAL A 434 19.39 -4.53 12.33
CA VAL A 434 20.26 -3.47 11.85
C VAL A 434 19.68 -2.16 12.34
N ARG A 435 20.41 -1.50 13.23
CA ARG A 435 20.13 -0.12 13.63
C ARG A 435 20.65 0.82 12.56
N THR A 436 19.83 1.78 12.15
CA THR A 436 20.36 2.93 11.41
C THR A 436 21.39 3.63 12.29
N SER A 437 22.67 3.59 11.91
CA SER A 437 23.75 4.27 12.66
C SER A 437 23.85 5.75 12.35
N ASN A 438 23.04 6.24 11.41
CA ASN A 438 22.76 7.65 11.23
C ASN A 438 21.29 7.86 11.62
N PRO A 439 20.99 8.72 12.60
CA PRO A 439 19.61 9.01 12.95
C PRO A 439 18.90 9.56 11.70
N PRO A 440 17.68 9.12 11.32
CA PRO A 440 16.78 10.08 10.70
C PRO A 440 16.80 11.29 11.63
N PHE A 441 17.23 12.44 11.14
CA PHE A 441 17.44 13.60 12.00
C PHE A 441 16.16 13.84 12.82
N ALA A 442 16.25 14.47 14.01
CA ALA A 442 15.10 14.67 14.91
C ALA A 442 13.87 15.43 14.31
N HIS A 443 13.98 15.87 13.05
CA HIS A 443 12.97 16.52 12.23
C HIS A 443 12.50 15.69 11.01
N GLU A 444 13.08 14.51 10.77
CA GLU A 444 12.74 13.64 9.64
C GLU A 444 11.68 12.62 10.06
N GLU A 445 10.65 12.50 9.22
CA GLU A 445 9.53 11.58 9.40
C GLU A 445 9.58 10.41 8.40
N PHE A 446 10.75 10.21 7.77
CA PHE A 446 10.97 9.14 6.80
C PHE A 446 12.42 8.67 6.73
N TYR A 447 12.64 7.46 6.20
CA TYR A 447 13.95 6.88 5.92
C TYR A 447 13.89 6.03 4.64
N VAL A 448 14.91 6.13 3.79
CA VAL A 448 15.02 5.34 2.54
C VAL A 448 16.20 4.38 2.64
N THR A 449 15.98 3.08 2.44
CA THR A 449 17.03 2.07 2.62
C THR A 449 18.14 2.14 1.57
N GLY A 450 17.82 2.40 0.31
CA GLY A 450 18.78 2.44 -0.81
C GLY A 450 19.78 3.60 -0.80
N THR A 451 19.44 4.70 -0.11
CA THR A 451 20.36 5.83 0.10
C THR A 451 20.98 5.83 1.50
N GLY A 452 20.54 4.90 2.35
CA GLY A 452 20.93 4.79 3.74
C GLY A 452 21.90 3.63 3.99
N ARG A 453 22.42 3.55 5.21
CA ARG A 453 23.30 2.46 5.66
C ARG A 453 22.64 1.08 5.75
N LEU A 454 21.32 0.99 5.68
CA LEU A 454 20.60 -0.29 5.67
C LEU A 454 20.80 -1.05 4.35
N GLY A 455 21.02 -0.33 3.25
CA GLY A 455 21.11 -0.93 1.93
C GLY A 455 19.79 -1.59 1.50
N SER A 456 19.80 -2.17 0.32
CA SER A 456 18.62 -2.79 -0.27
C SER A 456 18.25 -4.08 0.46
N LEU A 457 16.95 -4.36 0.55
CA LEU A 457 16.45 -5.58 1.20
C LEU A 457 16.32 -6.72 0.19
N ASP A 458 16.49 -7.95 0.69
CA ASP A 458 16.23 -9.19 -0.07
C ASP A 458 14.75 -9.29 -0.46
N PHE A 459 14.45 -9.87 -1.62
CA PHE A 459 13.08 -10.07 -2.09
C PHE A 459 12.28 -11.08 -1.26
N CYS A 460 10.97 -10.87 -1.19
CA CYS A 460 10.03 -11.79 -0.54
C CYS A 460 10.39 -12.16 0.91
N LYS A 461 11.12 -11.30 1.61
CA LYS A 461 11.49 -11.51 3.01
C LYS A 461 10.57 -10.72 3.90
N ARG A 462 10.21 -11.34 5.02
CA ARG A 462 9.42 -10.68 6.05
C ARG A 462 10.36 -9.88 6.94
N HIS A 463 9.99 -8.64 7.15
CA HIS A 463 10.73 -7.68 7.95
C HIS A 463 9.83 -7.12 9.05
N SER A 464 10.48 -6.71 10.15
CA SER A 464 9.83 -5.96 11.22
C SER A 464 10.59 -4.66 11.44
N TRP A 465 9.88 -3.57 11.69
CA TRP A 465 10.51 -2.27 11.86
C TRP A 465 9.79 -1.45 12.92
N ARG A 466 10.53 -0.56 13.58
CA ARG A 466 10.00 0.38 14.58
C ARG A 466 10.86 1.62 14.65
N VAL A 467 10.31 2.68 15.22
CA VAL A 467 10.99 3.95 15.43
C VAL A 467 11.17 4.17 16.93
N ASN A 468 12.40 4.46 17.35
CA ASN A 468 12.72 4.78 18.74
C ASN A 468 13.00 6.26 18.85
N THR A 469 12.30 6.95 19.75
CA THR A 469 12.39 8.39 19.96
C THR A 469 12.95 8.69 21.35
N HIS A 470 13.90 9.62 21.42
CA HIS A 470 14.42 10.21 22.66
C HIS A 470 14.05 11.70 22.69
N PHE A 471 13.72 12.19 23.89
CA PHE A 471 13.34 13.59 24.08
C PHE A 471 14.37 14.31 24.94
N ALA A 472 14.61 15.58 24.63
CA ALA A 472 15.57 16.42 25.32
C ALA A 472 15.38 16.39 26.85
N GLY A 473 16.48 16.13 27.56
CA GLY A 473 16.51 16.07 29.02
C GLY A 473 15.84 14.83 29.62
N ASP A 474 15.54 13.80 28.83
CA ASP A 474 15.35 12.46 29.37
C ASP A 474 16.70 11.79 29.68
N PRO A 475 16.73 10.79 30.59
CA PRO A 475 17.92 9.96 30.79
C PRO A 475 18.35 9.31 29.47
N ALA A 476 19.65 9.23 29.20
CA ALA A 476 20.20 8.75 27.92
C ALA A 476 19.73 7.33 27.50
N ASP A 477 19.36 6.49 28.48
CA ASP A 477 18.88 5.12 28.26
C ASP A 477 17.36 5.01 28.13
N LEU A 478 16.61 6.11 28.30
CA LEU A 478 15.16 6.12 28.23
C LEU A 478 14.68 6.43 26.82
N TRP A 479 14.22 5.39 26.12
CA TRP A 479 13.73 5.48 24.74
C TRP A 479 12.26 5.08 24.64
N TYR A 480 11.55 5.78 23.76
CA TYR A 480 10.15 5.53 23.46
C TYR A 480 10.02 4.89 22.08
N ALA A 481 9.82 3.58 22.06
CA ALA A 481 9.58 2.82 20.84
C ALA A 481 8.13 3.02 20.36
N SER A 482 7.94 3.12 19.05
CA SER A 482 6.64 2.91 18.41
C SER A 482 6.16 1.46 18.57
N ASP A 483 4.91 1.21 18.21
CA ASP A 483 4.48 -0.14 17.89
C ASP A 483 5.35 -0.73 16.77
N THR A 484 5.51 -2.05 16.75
CA THR A 484 6.26 -2.75 15.69
C THR A 484 5.39 -2.90 14.46
N GLY A 485 5.85 -2.38 13.33
CA GLY A 485 5.30 -2.65 12.01
C GLY A 485 5.93 -3.88 11.39
N SER A 486 5.17 -4.62 10.60
CA SER A 486 5.69 -5.74 9.80
C SER A 486 5.26 -5.61 8.35
N PHE A 487 6.15 -6.00 7.44
CA PHE A 487 5.91 -6.00 6.01
C PHE A 487 6.68 -7.13 5.33
N ILE A 488 6.30 -7.46 4.10
CA ILE A 488 7.05 -8.37 3.23
C ILE A 488 7.66 -7.49 2.14
N SER A 489 8.98 -7.57 1.95
CA SER A 489 9.65 -6.88 0.85
C SER A 489 9.08 -7.35 -0.49
N LYS A 490 9.03 -6.43 -1.47
CA LYS A 490 8.46 -6.71 -2.79
C LYS A 490 9.07 -8.00 -3.36
N CYS A 491 8.22 -8.84 -3.94
CA CYS A 491 8.64 -10.08 -4.58
C CYS A 491 9.04 -9.83 -6.03
N LYS A 492 9.95 -10.63 -6.57
CA LYS A 492 10.16 -10.70 -8.02
C LYS A 492 8.98 -11.49 -8.60
N VAL A 493 8.19 -10.86 -9.48
CA VAL A 493 7.19 -11.57 -10.28
C VAL A 493 7.94 -12.26 -11.41
N GLU A 494 8.46 -13.46 -11.16
CA GLU A 494 8.98 -14.31 -12.24
C GLU A 494 7.83 -15.14 -12.80
N ARG A 495 7.14 -14.60 -13.80
CA ARG A 495 6.31 -15.44 -14.66
C ARG A 495 7.23 -16.20 -15.61
N ASN A 496 7.13 -17.53 -15.60
CA ASN A 496 7.88 -18.40 -16.51
C ASN A 496 7.27 -18.31 -17.91
N TYR A 497 7.70 -17.33 -18.69
CA TYR A 497 7.30 -17.19 -20.07
C TYR A 497 8.13 -18.09 -20.98
N THR A 498 7.46 -18.78 -21.89
CA THR A 498 8.15 -19.37 -23.04
C THR A 498 8.41 -18.30 -24.10
N ARG A 499 9.33 -18.60 -25.02
CA ARG A 499 9.58 -17.77 -26.20
C ARG A 499 8.31 -17.51 -27.02
N ASP A 500 7.45 -18.52 -27.13
CA ASP A 500 6.21 -18.43 -27.91
C ASP A 500 5.16 -17.57 -27.20
N ASP A 501 5.12 -17.60 -25.87
CA ASP A 501 4.24 -16.75 -25.06
C ASP A 501 4.51 -15.27 -25.35
N VAL A 502 5.79 -14.85 -25.27
CA VAL A 502 6.15 -13.45 -25.54
C VAL A 502 5.96 -13.09 -27.01
N LYS A 503 6.22 -14.02 -27.94
CA LYS A 503 5.93 -13.82 -29.36
C LYS A 503 4.44 -13.55 -29.58
N ASN A 504 3.57 -14.34 -28.97
CA ASN A 504 2.13 -14.18 -29.07
C ASN A 504 1.66 -12.87 -28.43
N HIS A 505 2.21 -12.49 -27.29
CA HIS A 505 1.92 -11.20 -26.64
C HIS A 505 2.24 -10.00 -27.56
N ILE A 506 3.39 -10.02 -28.24
CA ILE A 506 3.75 -8.98 -29.22
C ILE A 506 2.75 -8.98 -30.40
N ARG A 507 2.39 -10.16 -30.93
CA ARG A 507 1.43 -10.27 -32.04
C ARG A 507 0.07 -9.70 -31.65
N GLU A 508 -0.47 -10.13 -30.51
CA GLU A 508 -1.76 -9.67 -30.02
C GLU A 508 -1.78 -8.17 -29.76
N SER A 509 -0.65 -7.61 -29.32
CA SER A 509 -0.54 -6.19 -28.99
C SER A 509 -0.44 -5.28 -30.22
N VAL A 510 0.36 -5.63 -31.22
CA VAL A 510 0.75 -4.66 -32.27
C VAL A 510 0.86 -5.21 -33.70
N ASP A 511 0.53 -6.47 -34.01
CA ASP A 511 0.70 -6.98 -35.38
C ASP A 511 -0.24 -6.36 -36.42
N ASN A 512 -1.30 -5.71 -35.98
CA ASN A 512 -2.17 -4.94 -36.85
C ASN A 512 -1.63 -3.53 -37.18
N GLN A 513 -0.45 -3.16 -36.67
CA GLN A 513 0.13 -1.83 -36.81
C GLN A 513 1.34 -1.82 -37.75
N ILE A 514 1.47 -0.74 -38.51
CA ILE A 514 2.65 -0.43 -39.32
C ILE A 514 3.29 0.83 -38.75
N ILE A 515 4.59 0.77 -38.49
CA ILE A 515 5.37 1.91 -38.01
C ILE A 515 6.39 2.37 -39.05
N SER A 516 6.83 3.61 -38.91
CA SER A 516 7.97 4.12 -39.66
C SER A 516 9.26 3.60 -39.04
N ALA A 517 10.16 3.08 -39.86
CA ALA A 517 11.45 2.56 -39.42
C ALA A 517 12.58 3.05 -40.35
N PRO A 518 13.84 3.06 -39.87
CA PRO A 518 14.98 3.39 -40.72
C PRO A 518 15.04 2.52 -41.98
N THR A 519 15.56 3.08 -43.08
CA THR A 519 15.60 2.40 -44.39
C THR A 519 16.48 1.15 -44.41
N TRP A 520 17.37 0.99 -43.44
CA TRP A 520 18.17 -0.22 -43.25
C TRP A 520 17.41 -1.36 -42.53
N VAL A 521 16.33 -1.05 -41.79
CA VAL A 521 15.38 -2.02 -41.22
C VAL A 521 14.42 -2.49 -42.32
N SER A 522 13.89 -1.56 -43.11
CA SER A 522 12.99 -1.85 -44.23
C SER A 522 13.24 -0.89 -45.38
N SER A 523 13.45 -1.45 -46.58
CA SER A 523 13.69 -0.67 -47.79
C SER A 523 12.54 0.30 -48.16
N SER A 524 11.32 0.05 -47.68
CA SER A 524 10.16 0.93 -47.88
C SER A 524 10.05 2.04 -46.82
N GLY A 525 10.89 2.02 -45.77
CA GLY A 525 10.77 2.89 -44.60
C GLY A 525 9.59 2.55 -43.68
N GLN A 526 8.88 1.45 -43.95
CA GLN A 526 7.74 0.97 -43.18
C GLN A 526 7.89 -0.51 -42.85
N VAL A 527 7.47 -0.90 -41.65
CA VAL A 527 7.57 -2.28 -41.16
C VAL A 527 6.38 -2.60 -40.24
N ASN A 528 5.96 -3.86 -40.23
CA ASN A 528 5.00 -4.35 -39.24
C ASN A 528 5.62 -4.21 -37.83
N PHE A 529 4.83 -3.67 -36.90
CA PHE A 529 5.36 -3.27 -35.60
C PHE A 529 5.77 -4.49 -34.76
N GLY A 530 5.03 -5.60 -34.83
CA GLY A 530 5.42 -6.83 -34.15
C GLY A 530 6.77 -7.38 -34.65
N ALA A 531 6.95 -7.43 -35.96
CA ALA A 531 8.19 -7.83 -36.62
C ALA A 531 9.36 -6.92 -36.21
N PHE A 532 9.09 -5.62 -36.05
CA PHE A 532 10.07 -4.65 -35.60
C PHE A 532 10.51 -4.89 -34.16
N LEU A 533 9.56 -5.06 -33.22
CA LEU A 533 9.87 -5.34 -31.81
C LEU A 533 10.63 -6.67 -31.66
N TRP A 534 10.26 -7.67 -32.45
CA TRP A 534 10.94 -8.96 -32.47
C TRP A 534 12.36 -8.86 -33.02
N GLY A 535 12.56 -8.07 -34.08
CA GLY A 535 13.88 -7.76 -34.63
C GLY A 535 14.75 -6.99 -33.64
N LEU A 536 14.16 -6.01 -32.94
CA LEU A 536 14.82 -5.18 -31.94
C LEU A 536 15.38 -6.02 -30.80
N TRP A 537 14.53 -6.87 -30.21
CA TRP A 537 14.95 -7.83 -29.19
C TRP A 537 16.11 -8.70 -29.68
N GLY A 538 15.96 -9.33 -30.86
CA GLY A 538 16.98 -10.23 -31.40
C GLY A 538 18.34 -9.54 -31.59
N CYS A 539 18.31 -8.28 -31.96
CA CYS A 539 19.49 -7.44 -32.15
C CYS A 539 20.16 -7.03 -30.82
N GLU A 540 19.38 -6.62 -29.81
CA GLU A 540 19.93 -6.18 -28.51
C GLU A 540 20.60 -7.31 -27.71
N THR A 541 20.11 -8.55 -27.83
CA THR A 541 20.60 -9.67 -27.03
C THR A 541 21.21 -10.82 -27.83
N GLY A 542 21.37 -10.65 -29.15
CA GLY A 542 21.79 -11.73 -30.05
C GLY A 542 20.81 -12.92 -30.08
N GLY A 543 19.54 -12.66 -29.77
CA GLY A 543 18.50 -13.69 -29.68
C GLY A 543 18.52 -14.48 -28.38
N ASN A 544 18.94 -13.88 -27.26
CA ASN A 544 18.74 -14.46 -25.93
C ASN A 544 17.34 -14.08 -25.39
N TRP A 545 16.60 -15.08 -24.91
CA TRP A 545 15.16 -15.01 -24.61
C TRP A 545 14.86 -14.90 -23.11
N SER A 546 15.88 -14.75 -22.25
CA SER A 546 15.69 -14.67 -20.80
C SER A 546 15.87 -13.26 -20.25
N LEU A 547 15.24 -13.01 -19.10
CA LEU A 547 15.51 -11.82 -18.27
C LEU A 547 16.97 -11.76 -17.81
N ASP A 548 17.65 -12.93 -17.74
CA ASP A 548 19.06 -13.06 -17.39
C ASP A 548 20.01 -12.73 -18.55
N SER A 549 19.50 -12.23 -19.69
CA SER A 549 20.30 -11.67 -20.78
C SER A 549 20.91 -10.31 -20.38
N VAL A 550 21.65 -10.29 -19.28
CA VAL A 550 22.28 -9.09 -18.74
C VAL A 550 23.55 -8.80 -19.55
N ASN A 551 23.65 -7.60 -20.10
CA ASN A 551 24.98 -7.08 -20.42
C ASN A 551 25.62 -6.62 -19.10
N TYR A 552 26.32 -7.55 -18.44
CA TYR A 552 26.92 -7.36 -17.10
C TYR A 552 27.88 -6.16 -17.01
N SER A 553 28.29 -5.58 -18.14
CA SER A 553 29.16 -4.40 -18.19
C SER A 553 28.42 -3.06 -18.10
N SER A 554 27.12 -3.01 -18.39
CA SER A 554 26.31 -1.77 -18.42
C SER A 554 25.16 -1.70 -17.41
N GLY A 555 24.78 -2.82 -16.78
CA GLY A 555 23.66 -2.87 -15.82
C GLY A 555 22.27 -2.85 -16.48
N ALA A 556 22.21 -3.08 -17.79
CA ALA A 556 20.97 -3.22 -18.54
C ALA A 556 20.36 -4.62 -18.35
N THR A 557 19.03 -4.70 -18.24
CA THR A 557 18.29 -5.94 -17.96
C THR A 557 17.33 -6.33 -19.07
N GLY A 558 17.22 -7.64 -19.28
CA GLY A 558 16.25 -8.26 -20.14
C GLY A 558 16.38 -7.91 -21.64
N PRO A 559 15.38 -8.32 -22.43
CA PRO A 559 15.47 -8.41 -23.88
C PRO A 559 15.62 -7.10 -24.63
N PHE A 560 15.12 -6.01 -24.07
CA PHE A 560 15.24 -4.67 -24.64
C PHE A 560 16.33 -3.85 -23.94
N GLN A 561 17.17 -4.50 -23.12
CA GLN A 561 18.33 -3.89 -22.47
C GLN A 561 17.99 -2.59 -21.73
N TYR A 562 16.88 -2.58 -20.98
CA TYR A 562 16.51 -1.41 -20.19
C TYR A 562 17.48 -1.19 -19.04
N LEU A 563 17.96 0.05 -18.88
CA LEU A 563 18.55 0.49 -17.63
C LEU A 563 17.43 0.77 -16.61
N PRO A 564 17.58 0.36 -15.34
CA PRO A 564 16.59 0.65 -14.29
C PRO A 564 16.24 2.13 -14.13
N SER A 565 17.22 3.01 -14.30
CA SER A 565 17.03 4.47 -14.29
C SER A 565 16.16 4.95 -15.45
N THR A 566 16.36 4.38 -16.64
CA THR A 566 15.61 4.73 -17.85
C THR A 566 14.18 4.18 -17.79
N TRP A 567 14.02 2.95 -17.30
CA TRP A 567 12.72 2.37 -17.01
C TRP A 567 11.89 3.28 -16.11
N ARG A 568 12.49 3.83 -15.05
CA ARG A 568 11.79 4.72 -14.13
C ARG A 568 11.32 6.01 -14.80
N LEU A 569 12.14 6.60 -15.67
CA LEU A 569 11.74 7.78 -16.44
C LEU A 569 10.53 7.49 -17.33
N TYR A 570 10.45 6.27 -17.91
CA TYR A 570 9.29 5.87 -18.69
C TYR A 570 8.06 5.57 -17.82
N GLN A 571 8.23 4.94 -16.65
CA GLN A 571 7.12 4.81 -15.70
C GLN A 571 6.56 6.16 -15.28
N ASP A 572 7.43 7.14 -14.99
CA ASP A 572 7.01 8.49 -14.62
C ASP A 572 6.34 9.22 -15.81
N LYS A 573 6.89 9.05 -17.02
CA LYS A 573 6.38 9.69 -18.25
C LYS A 573 5.01 9.15 -18.67
N PHE A 574 4.82 7.84 -18.60
CA PHE A 574 3.60 7.15 -19.03
C PHE A 574 2.64 6.82 -17.88
N GLU A 575 3.02 7.17 -16.64
CA GLU A 575 2.28 6.86 -15.43
C GLU A 575 2.00 5.35 -15.24
N ARG A 576 2.86 4.48 -15.79
CA ARG A 576 2.75 3.01 -15.77
C ARG A 576 3.61 2.37 -14.69
N TYR A 577 3.31 2.67 -13.43
CA TYR A 577 4.01 2.08 -12.27
C TYR A 577 3.66 0.61 -12.01
N ASP A 578 2.60 0.14 -12.65
CA ASP A 578 2.15 -1.25 -12.67
C ASP A 578 3.11 -2.16 -13.46
N LEU A 579 3.81 -1.62 -14.46
CA LEU A 579 4.74 -2.38 -15.30
C LEU A 579 6.08 -2.62 -14.59
N GLU A 580 6.53 -3.87 -14.57
CA GLU A 580 7.75 -4.29 -13.89
C GLU A 580 8.90 -4.57 -14.87
N ILE A 581 10.06 -3.97 -14.60
CA ILE A 581 11.27 -4.16 -15.44
C ILE A 581 11.74 -5.63 -15.50
N ASN A 582 11.33 -6.46 -14.53
CA ASN A 582 11.71 -7.87 -14.47
C ASN A 582 10.61 -8.80 -15.02
N ASP A 583 9.62 -8.28 -15.73
CA ASP A 583 8.59 -9.07 -16.40
C ASP A 583 8.71 -8.86 -17.93
N LEU A 584 8.78 -9.96 -18.69
CA LEU A 584 9.01 -9.89 -20.13
C LEU A 584 7.84 -9.28 -20.90
N TYR A 585 6.60 -9.49 -20.43
CA TYR A 585 5.42 -8.89 -21.05
C TYR A 585 5.41 -7.39 -20.78
N ASP A 586 5.72 -7.01 -19.54
CA ASP A 586 5.76 -5.59 -19.15
C ASP A 586 6.86 -4.83 -19.90
N GLN A 587 8.01 -5.47 -20.14
CA GLN A 587 9.05 -4.89 -20.99
C GLN A 587 8.59 -4.69 -22.44
N VAL A 588 7.81 -5.63 -23.00
CA VAL A 588 7.18 -5.45 -24.33
C VAL A 588 6.23 -4.25 -24.31
N ASP A 589 5.34 -4.19 -23.32
CA ASP A 589 4.31 -3.15 -23.20
C ASP A 589 4.93 -1.75 -23.05
N MET A 590 5.97 -1.64 -22.20
CA MET A 590 6.70 -0.39 -22.04
C MET A 590 7.37 0.04 -23.36
N THR A 591 7.96 -0.91 -24.09
CA THR A 591 8.63 -0.63 -25.37
C THR A 591 7.63 -0.17 -26.43
N ILE A 592 6.42 -0.74 -26.44
CA ILE A 592 5.33 -0.29 -27.30
C ILE A 592 4.97 1.18 -27.01
N LEU A 593 4.86 1.56 -25.73
CA LEU A 593 4.58 2.95 -25.32
C LEU A 593 5.70 3.90 -25.76
N VAL A 594 6.96 3.52 -25.53
CA VAL A 594 8.13 4.33 -25.90
C VAL A 594 8.17 4.59 -27.41
N ILE A 595 7.93 3.57 -28.22
CA ILE A 595 7.95 3.69 -29.69
C ILE A 595 6.72 4.44 -30.20
N ASN A 596 5.54 4.26 -29.61
CA ASN A 596 4.34 4.99 -30.02
C ASN A 596 4.43 6.50 -29.72
N ASP A 597 5.18 6.90 -28.70
CA ASP A 597 5.33 8.31 -28.30
C ASP A 597 6.19 9.13 -29.28
N GLY A 598 7.13 8.52 -30.01
CA GLY A 598 8.03 9.27 -30.91
C GLY A 598 8.84 8.46 -31.90
N GLY A 599 8.44 7.21 -32.15
CA GLY A 599 9.08 6.29 -33.07
C GLY A 599 10.43 5.76 -32.58
N TRP A 600 11.19 5.15 -33.50
CA TRP A 600 12.54 4.62 -33.25
C TRP A 600 13.50 5.64 -32.64
N GLY A 601 13.33 6.94 -32.95
CA GLY A 601 14.16 8.00 -32.40
C GLY A 601 14.08 8.14 -30.88
N ASN A 602 12.96 7.77 -30.26
CA ASN A 602 12.83 7.76 -28.79
C ASN A 602 13.52 6.55 -28.14
N TRP A 603 13.70 5.47 -28.89
CA TRP A 603 14.50 4.33 -28.49
C TRP A 603 16.00 4.68 -28.56
N GLU A 604 16.43 5.33 -29.65
CA GLU A 604 17.83 5.79 -29.84
C GLU A 604 18.23 7.00 -28.97
N GLN A 605 17.32 7.93 -28.67
CA GLN A 605 17.59 9.11 -27.82
C GLN A 605 17.60 8.81 -26.31
N SER A 606 17.37 7.56 -25.90
CA SER A 606 17.48 7.12 -24.50
C SER A 606 18.92 7.22 -23.92
N GLY A 607 19.93 7.48 -24.75
CA GLY A 607 20.91 8.54 -24.49
C GLY A 607 21.80 8.46 -23.22
N TYR A 608 22.18 7.28 -22.73
CA TYR A 608 23.36 7.13 -21.85
C TYR A 608 24.40 6.16 -22.45
N PRO A 609 25.71 6.42 -22.28
CA PRO A 609 26.77 5.76 -23.03
C PRO A 609 26.93 4.32 -22.54
N GLY A 610 26.46 3.35 -23.34
CA GLY A 610 26.58 1.94 -23.01
C GLY A 610 25.63 0.97 -23.72
N VAL A 611 24.84 1.41 -24.71
CA VAL A 611 24.00 0.50 -25.50
C VAL A 611 24.64 0.30 -26.90
N PRO A 612 25.46 -0.74 -27.12
CA PRO A 612 25.94 -1.08 -28.46
C PRO A 612 25.04 -2.15 -29.09
N GLY A 613 24.66 -1.96 -30.37
CA GLY A 613 24.14 -3.04 -31.21
C GLY A 613 23.47 -2.58 -32.51
N CYS A 614 22.28 -2.00 -32.41
CA CYS A 614 21.34 -2.04 -33.54
C CYS A 614 21.46 -0.93 -34.59
N SER A 615 22.25 0.11 -34.36
CA SER A 615 22.30 1.28 -35.26
C SER A 615 22.94 1.00 -36.64
N THR A 616 23.61 -0.14 -36.83
CA THR A 616 24.33 -0.48 -38.08
C THR A 616 24.24 -1.96 -38.49
N GLU A 617 23.37 -2.76 -37.89
CA GLU A 617 23.48 -4.21 -37.98
C GLU A 617 22.88 -4.81 -39.27
N ALA A 618 23.75 -5.30 -40.16
CA ALA A 618 23.37 -5.98 -41.41
C ALA A 618 22.63 -7.32 -41.20
N GLN A 619 22.45 -7.76 -39.95
CA GLN A 619 21.80 -9.02 -39.57
C GLN A 619 20.32 -8.86 -39.20
N TRP A 620 19.74 -7.65 -39.27
CA TRP A 620 18.31 -7.42 -39.01
C TRP A 620 17.38 -8.43 -39.71
N PRO A 621 17.58 -8.77 -41.01
CA PRO A 621 16.75 -9.77 -41.67
C PRO A 621 16.81 -11.17 -41.03
N ASN A 622 17.91 -11.53 -40.36
CA ASN A 622 18.07 -12.82 -39.67
C ASN A 622 17.25 -12.88 -38.37
N TYR A 623 17.05 -11.75 -37.72
CA TYR A 623 16.24 -11.66 -36.49
C TYR A 623 14.74 -11.64 -36.79
N THR A 624 14.34 -11.07 -37.93
CA THR A 624 12.94 -11.05 -38.38
C THR A 624 12.52 -12.28 -39.19
N TYR A 625 13.47 -13.13 -39.63
CA TYR A 625 13.22 -14.27 -40.53
C TYR A 625 12.17 -15.26 -40.01
N ASN A 626 12.07 -15.40 -38.69
CA ASN A 626 11.11 -16.29 -38.02
C ASN A 626 9.90 -15.53 -37.44
N TRP A 627 9.64 -14.28 -37.83
CA TRP A 627 8.46 -13.55 -37.35
C TRP A 627 7.16 -14.14 -37.91
N ASN A 628 7.12 -14.39 -39.22
CA ASN A 628 5.96 -14.96 -39.91
C ASN A 628 5.57 -16.33 -39.35
#